data_AF-A0A3D0U439-F1
#
_entry.id   AF-A0A3D0U439-F1
#
_cell.length_a   1.000
_cell.length_b   1.000
_cell.length_c   1.000
_cell.angle_alpha   90.00
_cell.angle_beta   90.00
_cell.angle_gamma   90.00
#
_symmetry.space_group_name_H-M   'P 1'
#
loop_
_entity.id
_entity.type
_entity.pdbx_description
1 polymer ?
#
loop_
_entity_poly.entity_id
_entity_poly.type
_entity_poly.pdbx_seq_one_letter_code
_entity_poly.pdbx_strand_id
1 'polypeptide(L)'
;MYDLFQRALTWEGCSREKIICIGVGYQLYTRRFPEEFDLLIAARTNNIREKASPERLERMDQVDSLVMNAIRAVIQLAIDKGDLTLKNNVLIDDLCFGLWSMSFGLLVLDHARDMISGLQLSPSDELMLTQMTNLLDGYQWHPLSSEQDYHGAYQRALEYLGTTQVKS
;
A
#
# COMPACT_ATOMS: atom_id res chain seq x y z
N MET A 1 -11.15 4.10 -2.57
CA MET A 1 -10.00 3.18 -2.38
C MET A 1 -9.96 2.04 -3.39
N TYR A 2 -10.98 1.17 -3.45
CA TYR A 2 -10.96 -0.06 -4.26
C TYR A 2 -10.61 0.12 -5.75
N ASP A 3 -11.15 1.14 -6.42
CA ASP A 3 -10.85 1.46 -7.84
C ASP A 3 -9.33 1.59 -8.11
N LEU A 4 -8.61 2.31 -7.25
CA LEU A 4 -7.16 2.52 -7.40
C LEU A 4 -6.40 1.19 -7.28
N PHE A 5 -6.85 0.29 -6.40
CA PHE A 5 -6.23 -1.02 -6.21
C PHE A 5 -6.53 -1.95 -7.38
N GLN A 6 -7.75 -1.93 -7.93
CA GLN A 6 -8.09 -2.70 -9.13
C GLN A 6 -7.25 -2.25 -10.34
N ARG A 7 -7.08 -0.94 -10.52
CA ARG A 7 -6.23 -0.39 -11.59
C ARG A 7 -4.76 -0.73 -11.37
N ALA A 8 -4.27 -0.67 -10.14
CA ALA A 8 -2.91 -1.10 -9.82
C ALA A 8 -2.67 -2.58 -10.18
N LEU A 9 -3.68 -3.45 -10.01
CA LEU A 9 -3.58 -4.86 -10.45
C LEU A 9 -3.48 -5.00 -11.96
N THR A 10 -3.98 -4.05 -12.75
CA THR A 10 -3.84 -4.03 -14.21
C THR A 10 -2.55 -3.38 -14.71
N TRP A 11 -1.66 -2.95 -13.80
CA TRP A 11 -0.34 -2.41 -14.16
C TRP A 11 0.46 -3.40 -15.03
N GLU A 12 0.97 -2.90 -16.15
CA GLU A 12 1.86 -3.63 -17.06
C GLU A 12 3.31 -3.42 -16.64
N GLY A 13 3.76 -4.22 -15.68
CA GLY A 13 5.12 -4.19 -15.15
C GLY A 13 5.50 -5.49 -14.45
N CYS A 14 6.68 -5.54 -13.86
CA CYS A 14 7.09 -6.71 -13.07
C CYS A 14 6.24 -6.84 -11.79
N SER A 15 6.31 -8.01 -11.13
CA SER A 15 5.52 -8.24 -9.91
C SER A 15 5.83 -7.20 -8.81
N ARG A 16 7.10 -6.77 -8.75
CA ARG A 16 7.57 -5.75 -7.82
C ARG A 16 7.08 -4.34 -8.15
N GLU A 17 7.08 -3.93 -9.41
CA GLU A 17 6.44 -2.67 -9.82
C GLU A 17 4.94 -2.68 -9.51
N LYS A 18 4.27 -3.83 -9.67
CA LYS A 18 2.84 -3.97 -9.38
C LYS A 18 2.53 -3.77 -7.89
N ILE A 19 3.32 -4.33 -6.99
CA ILE A 19 3.11 -4.10 -5.54
C ILE A 19 3.42 -2.65 -5.15
N ILE A 20 4.41 -2.01 -5.78
CA ILE A 20 4.68 -0.56 -5.63
C ILE A 20 3.49 0.26 -6.12
N CYS A 21 2.90 -0.08 -7.27
CA CYS A 21 1.72 0.58 -7.81
C CYS A 21 0.52 0.50 -6.85
N ILE A 22 0.34 -0.62 -6.14
CA ILE A 22 -0.67 -0.73 -5.07
C ILE A 22 -0.39 0.27 -3.94
N GLY A 23 0.86 0.37 -3.49
CA GLY A 23 1.27 1.35 -2.47
C GLY A 23 1.02 2.80 -2.89
N VAL A 24 1.34 3.13 -4.15
CA VAL A 24 1.05 4.44 -4.78
C VAL A 24 -0.46 4.71 -4.78
N GLY A 25 -1.28 3.72 -5.14
CA GLY A 25 -2.73 3.82 -5.10
C GLY A 25 -3.26 4.11 -3.70
N TYR A 26 -2.66 3.53 -2.67
CA TYR A 26 -3.04 3.82 -1.29
C TYR A 26 -2.69 5.27 -0.91
N GLN A 27 -1.50 5.73 -1.25
CA GLN A 27 -1.06 7.10 -0.98
C GLN A 27 -1.89 8.15 -1.73
N LEU A 28 -2.26 7.89 -2.99
CA LEU A 28 -3.15 8.76 -3.75
C LEU A 28 -4.54 8.83 -3.12
N TYR A 29 -5.04 7.70 -2.59
CA TYR A 29 -6.31 7.67 -1.88
C TYR A 29 -6.27 8.56 -0.63
N THR A 30 -5.25 8.47 0.22
CA THR A 30 -5.17 9.29 1.45
C THR A 30 -5.05 10.78 1.16
N ARG A 31 -4.40 11.15 0.06
CA ARG A 31 -4.33 12.54 -0.41
C ARG A 31 -5.65 13.06 -0.95
N ARG A 32 -6.39 12.23 -1.69
CA ARG A 32 -7.64 12.62 -2.34
C ARG A 32 -8.83 12.63 -1.37
N PHE A 33 -8.79 11.79 -0.35
CA PHE A 33 -9.88 11.60 0.61
C PHE A 33 -9.34 11.59 2.06
N PRO A 34 -8.77 12.71 2.55
CA PRO A 34 -8.18 12.78 3.88
C PRO A 34 -9.19 12.50 4.99
N GLU A 35 -10.41 13.04 4.90
CA GLU A 35 -11.47 12.79 5.89
C GLU A 35 -11.92 11.32 5.92
N GLU A 36 -11.97 10.65 4.76
CA GLU A 36 -12.26 9.21 4.72
C GLU A 36 -11.12 8.39 5.35
N PHE A 37 -9.87 8.84 5.21
CA PHE A 37 -8.73 8.22 5.85
C PHE A 37 -8.74 8.40 7.37
N ASP A 38 -9.13 9.57 7.88
CA ASP A 38 -9.36 9.80 9.31
C ASP A 38 -10.42 8.86 9.89
N LEU A 39 -11.53 8.69 9.17
CA LEU A 39 -12.58 7.74 9.55
C LEU A 39 -12.06 6.30 9.57
N LEU A 40 -11.22 5.92 8.61
CA LEU A 40 -10.59 4.60 8.56
C LEU A 40 -9.67 4.37 9.78
N ILE A 41 -8.87 5.37 10.17
CA ILE A 41 -8.01 5.30 11.37
C ILE A 41 -8.87 5.21 12.63
N ALA A 42 -9.87 6.08 12.75
CA ALA A 42 -10.77 6.13 13.89
C ALA A 42 -11.49 4.79 14.09
N ALA A 43 -12.03 4.20 13.02
CA ALA A 43 -12.74 2.94 13.07
C ALA A 43 -11.86 1.72 13.41
N ARG A 44 -10.53 1.85 13.32
CA ARG A 44 -9.55 0.85 13.81
C ARG A 44 -9.22 0.99 15.30
N THR A 45 -9.75 2.02 15.97
CA THR A 45 -9.65 2.19 17.42
C THR A 45 -10.84 1.54 18.12
N ASN A 46 -10.59 0.65 19.09
CA ASN A 46 -11.64 -0.16 19.75
C ASN A 46 -12.82 0.67 20.27
N ASN A 47 -12.56 1.81 20.92
CA ASN A 47 -13.58 2.70 21.51
C ASN A 47 -14.56 3.30 20.48
N ILE A 48 -14.16 3.38 19.22
CA ILE A 48 -14.97 3.91 18.12
C ILE A 48 -15.60 2.75 17.34
N ARG A 49 -14.85 1.66 17.13
CA ARG A 49 -15.33 0.44 16.48
C ARG A 49 -16.55 -0.16 17.18
N GLU A 50 -16.54 -0.20 18.50
CA GLU A 50 -17.64 -0.72 19.32
C GLU A 50 -18.93 0.12 19.22
N LYS A 51 -18.84 1.37 18.76
CA LYS A 51 -19.97 2.29 18.59
C LYS A 51 -20.48 2.35 17.14
N ALA A 52 -19.79 1.70 16.21
CA ALA A 52 -20.20 1.65 14.81
C ALA A 52 -21.35 0.65 14.62
N SER A 53 -22.24 0.93 13.67
CA SER A 53 -23.31 0.00 13.30
C SER A 53 -22.73 -1.25 12.61
N PRO A 54 -23.32 -2.44 12.79
CA PRO A 54 -22.85 -3.68 12.16
C PRO A 54 -22.66 -3.57 10.64
N GLU A 55 -23.60 -2.91 9.93
CA GLU A 55 -23.51 -2.71 8.48
C GLU A 55 -22.28 -1.89 8.06
N ARG A 56 -21.83 -0.95 8.90
CA ARG A 56 -20.63 -0.14 8.61
C ARG A 56 -19.36 -0.94 8.83
N LEU A 57 -19.33 -1.77 9.88
CA LEU A 57 -18.22 -2.69 10.14
C LEU A 57 -18.09 -3.73 9.02
N GLU A 58 -19.20 -4.31 8.57
CA GLU A 58 -19.21 -5.28 7.49
C GLU A 58 -18.72 -4.66 6.17
N ARG A 59 -19.17 -3.44 5.82
CA ARG A 59 -18.69 -2.74 4.63
C ARG A 59 -17.18 -2.42 4.72
N MET A 60 -16.69 -2.09 5.90
CA MET A 60 -15.26 -1.88 6.13
C MET A 60 -14.45 -3.17 5.96
N ASP A 61 -14.91 -4.27 6.57
CA ASP A 61 -14.25 -5.58 6.46
C ASP A 61 -14.20 -6.06 5.01
N GLN A 62 -15.24 -5.80 4.22
CA GLN A 62 -15.26 -6.10 2.78
C GLN A 62 -14.18 -5.31 2.03
N VAL A 63 -14.04 -4.01 2.29
CA VAL A 63 -13.03 -3.16 1.64
C VAL A 63 -11.62 -3.58 2.05
N ASP A 64 -11.38 -3.83 3.34
CA ASP A 64 -10.09 -4.29 3.84
C ASP A 64 -9.72 -5.67 3.24
N SER A 65 -10.69 -6.58 3.14
CA SER A 65 -10.51 -7.89 2.49
C SER A 65 -10.11 -7.75 1.02
N LEU A 66 -10.72 -6.82 0.28
CA LEU A 66 -10.38 -6.58 -1.13
C LEU A 66 -8.96 -6.07 -1.30
N VAL A 67 -8.51 -5.17 -0.41
CA VAL A 67 -7.13 -4.65 -0.40
C VAL A 67 -6.13 -5.77 -0.07
N MET A 68 -6.41 -6.58 0.95
CA MET A 68 -5.57 -7.73 1.31
C MET A 68 -5.48 -8.75 0.18
N ASN A 69 -6.60 -9.03 -0.49
CA ASN A 69 -6.63 -9.96 -1.62
C ASN A 69 -5.80 -9.45 -2.81
N ALA A 70 -5.81 -8.15 -3.08
CA ALA A 70 -4.96 -7.55 -4.12
C ALA A 70 -3.47 -7.74 -3.82
N ILE A 71 -3.04 -7.47 -2.58
CA ILE A 71 -1.64 -7.65 -2.15
C ILE A 71 -1.25 -9.13 -2.24
N ARG A 72 -2.07 -10.04 -1.69
CA ARG A 72 -1.85 -11.50 -1.75
C ARG A 72 -1.70 -11.99 -3.19
N ALA A 73 -2.55 -11.51 -4.10
CA ALA A 73 -2.50 -11.91 -5.52
C ALA A 73 -1.18 -11.51 -6.18
N VAL A 74 -0.63 -10.34 -5.84
CA VAL A 74 0.67 -9.90 -6.38
C VAL A 74 1.84 -10.68 -5.77
N ILE A 75 1.79 -11.00 -4.47
CA ILE A 75 2.78 -11.87 -3.82
C ILE A 75 2.78 -13.25 -4.47
N GLN A 76 1.60 -13.84 -4.68
CA GLN A 76 1.48 -15.14 -5.35
C GLN A 76 2.02 -15.07 -6.79
N LEU A 77 1.68 -14.02 -7.54
CA LEU A 77 2.21 -13.79 -8.88
C LEU A 77 3.75 -13.73 -8.90
N ALA A 78 4.37 -13.09 -7.90
CA ALA A 78 5.82 -13.03 -7.80
C ALA A 78 6.45 -14.40 -7.53
N ILE A 79 5.81 -15.20 -6.67
CA ILE A 79 6.25 -16.57 -6.40
C ILE A 79 6.15 -17.42 -7.66
N ASP A 80 5.02 -17.35 -8.36
CA ASP A 80 4.76 -18.13 -9.58
C ASP A 80 5.75 -17.76 -10.71
N LYS A 81 6.19 -16.50 -10.76
CA LYS A 81 7.19 -16.01 -11.73
C LYS A 81 8.64 -16.30 -11.33
N GLY A 82 8.88 -16.74 -10.09
CA GLY A 82 10.23 -16.90 -9.54
C GLY A 82 10.89 -15.57 -9.12
N ASP A 83 10.15 -14.46 -9.14
CA ASP A 83 10.59 -13.15 -8.66
C ASP A 83 10.76 -13.15 -7.13
N LEU A 84 10.01 -14.00 -6.41
CA LEU A 84 10.03 -14.10 -4.96
C LEU A 84 10.09 -15.57 -4.53
N THR A 85 10.92 -15.88 -3.53
CA THR A 85 10.89 -17.17 -2.84
C THR A 85 10.80 -16.93 -1.34
N LEU A 86 9.68 -17.30 -0.73
CA LEU A 86 9.50 -17.23 0.72
C LEU A 86 10.32 -18.32 1.41
N LYS A 87 11.24 -17.92 2.29
CA LYS A 87 12.10 -18.82 3.07
C LYS A 87 11.54 -19.02 4.48
N ASN A 88 12.07 -20.00 5.22
CA ASN A 88 11.87 -20.15 6.68
C ASN A 88 10.39 -20.27 7.11
N ASN A 89 9.54 -20.92 6.32
CA ASN A 89 8.10 -21.07 6.60
C ASN A 89 7.33 -19.74 6.71
N VAL A 90 7.88 -18.63 6.17
CA VAL A 90 7.14 -17.37 6.05
C VAL A 90 5.91 -17.61 5.17
N LEU A 91 4.74 -17.23 5.68
CA LEU A 91 3.49 -17.29 4.95
C LEU A 91 3.34 -16.05 4.06
N ILE A 92 2.57 -16.18 2.98
CA ILE A 92 2.15 -15.03 2.16
C ILE A 92 1.52 -13.94 3.03
N ASP A 93 0.76 -14.36 4.04
CA ASP A 93 0.05 -13.47 4.94
C ASP A 93 0.97 -12.68 5.86
N ASP A 94 2.12 -13.24 6.24
CA ASP A 94 3.14 -12.54 7.03
C ASP A 94 3.72 -11.38 6.22
N LEU A 95 4.07 -11.62 4.95
CA LEU A 95 4.56 -10.59 4.04
C LEU A 95 3.47 -9.56 3.71
N CYS A 96 2.23 -10.01 3.47
CA CYS A 96 1.08 -9.15 3.23
C CYS A 96 0.87 -8.20 4.42
N PHE A 97 0.89 -8.71 5.65
CA PHE A 97 0.78 -7.91 6.86
C PHE A 97 1.96 -6.96 7.04
N GLY A 98 3.18 -7.40 6.76
CA GLY A 98 4.38 -6.54 6.79
C GLY A 98 4.28 -5.35 5.84
N LEU A 99 3.89 -5.59 4.58
CA LEU A 99 3.68 -4.52 3.59
C LEU A 99 2.56 -3.57 4.03
N TRP A 100 1.43 -4.11 4.46
CA TRP A 100 0.28 -3.30 4.85
C TRP A 100 0.55 -2.46 6.11
N SER A 101 1.15 -3.04 7.14
CA SER A 101 1.48 -2.35 8.38
C SER A 101 2.48 -1.20 8.17
N MET A 102 3.52 -1.44 7.37
CA MET A 102 4.52 -0.42 7.02
C MET A 102 3.87 0.72 6.22
N SER A 103 3.11 0.42 5.15
CA SER A 103 2.47 1.47 4.34
C SER A 103 1.41 2.23 5.13
N PHE A 104 0.56 1.53 5.88
CA PHE A 104 -0.47 2.16 6.69
C PHE A 104 0.13 3.05 7.78
N GLY A 105 1.08 2.54 8.57
CA GLY A 105 1.74 3.30 9.63
C GLY A 105 2.46 4.54 9.09
N LEU A 106 3.15 4.41 7.96
CA LEU A 106 3.79 5.54 7.27
C LEU A 106 2.75 6.58 6.88
N LEU A 107 1.64 6.21 6.25
CA LEU A 107 0.61 7.15 5.82
C LEU A 107 -0.12 7.83 6.99
N VAL A 108 -0.34 7.12 8.10
CA VAL A 108 -0.91 7.70 9.33
C VAL A 108 0.03 8.76 9.91
N LEU A 109 1.32 8.44 10.03
CA LEU A 109 2.32 9.37 10.55
C LEU A 109 2.59 10.54 9.59
N ASP A 110 2.50 10.29 8.28
CA ASP A 110 2.61 11.33 7.26
C ASP A 110 1.40 12.29 7.30
N HIS A 111 0.21 11.77 7.58
CA HIS A 111 -0.99 12.57 7.76
C HIS A 111 -0.90 13.49 9.00
N ALA A 112 -0.25 13.00 10.07
CA ALA A 112 0.02 13.74 11.31
C ALA A 112 1.47 14.26 11.40
N ARG A 113 2.05 14.71 10.27
CA ARG A 113 3.47 15.03 10.17
C ARG A 113 3.92 16.17 11.11
N ASP A 114 3.03 17.09 11.46
CA ASP A 114 3.27 18.16 12.43
C ASP A 114 3.54 17.62 13.85
N MET A 115 2.88 16.51 14.22
CA MET A 115 3.07 15.83 15.50
C MET A 115 4.41 15.10 15.63
N ILE A 116 5.13 14.89 14.52
CA ILE A 116 6.44 14.22 14.46
C ILE A 116 7.56 15.13 13.96
N SER A 117 7.41 16.44 14.16
CA SER A 117 8.34 17.50 13.72
C SER A 117 9.80 17.37 14.20
N GLY A 118 10.08 16.47 15.16
CA GLY A 118 11.45 16.14 15.59
C GLY A 118 12.24 15.27 14.60
N LEU A 119 11.58 14.68 13.59
CA LEU A 119 12.23 13.85 12.58
C LEU A 119 12.60 14.65 11.32
N GLN A 120 13.83 14.47 10.85
CA GLN A 120 14.27 14.96 9.54
C GLN A 120 13.97 13.89 8.48
N LEU A 121 12.83 14.03 7.81
CA LEU A 121 12.33 13.04 6.86
C LEU A 121 12.42 13.55 5.42
N SER A 122 12.68 12.64 4.49
CA SER A 122 12.50 12.89 3.05
C SER A 122 11.04 13.26 2.73
N PRO A 123 10.78 13.84 1.54
CA PRO A 123 9.42 13.99 1.00
C PRO A 123 8.64 12.67 1.07
N SER A 124 7.32 12.73 1.30
CA SER A 124 6.48 11.56 1.57
C SER A 124 6.53 10.51 0.46
N ASP A 125 6.62 10.94 -0.80
CA ASP A 125 6.72 10.05 -1.98
C ASP A 125 8.01 9.24 -1.95
N GLU A 126 9.14 9.91 -1.74
CA GLU A 126 10.45 9.27 -1.63
C GLU A 126 10.53 8.35 -0.41
N LEU A 127 9.94 8.79 0.71
CA LEU A 127 9.94 8.01 1.95
C LEU A 127 9.15 6.71 1.77
N MET A 128 7.93 6.78 1.20
CA MET A 128 7.11 5.58 0.95
C MET A 128 7.85 4.60 0.02
N LEU A 129 8.36 5.09 -1.11
CA LEU A 129 9.10 4.25 -2.05
C LEU A 129 10.30 3.59 -1.39
N THR A 130 11.09 4.37 -0.64
CA THR A 130 12.30 3.88 0.04
C THR A 130 11.97 2.79 1.07
N GLN A 131 10.94 2.98 1.90
CA GLN A 131 10.54 1.97 2.88
C GLN A 131 10.01 0.70 2.19
N MET A 132 9.23 0.84 1.13
CA MET A 132 8.77 -0.29 0.33
C MET A 132 9.94 -1.06 -0.28
N THR A 133 10.86 -0.38 -0.97
CA THR A 133 11.99 -1.05 -1.64
C THR A 133 12.91 -1.73 -0.64
N ASN A 134 13.18 -1.13 0.51
CA ASN A 134 14.00 -1.73 1.56
C ASN A 134 13.35 -3.02 2.11
N LEU A 135 12.04 -2.99 2.36
CA LEU A 135 11.32 -4.19 2.81
C LEU A 135 11.39 -5.29 1.74
N LEU A 136 11.11 -4.95 0.48
CA LEU A 136 11.09 -5.89 -0.64
C LEU A 136 12.47 -6.49 -0.92
N ASP A 137 13.55 -5.69 -0.81
CA ASP A 137 14.93 -6.19 -0.88
C ASP A 137 15.25 -7.14 0.27
N GLY A 138 14.74 -6.87 1.47
CA GLY A 138 14.87 -7.78 2.62
C GLY A 138 14.27 -9.16 2.36
N TYR A 139 13.19 -9.24 1.58
CA TYR A 139 12.58 -10.49 1.13
C TYR A 139 13.23 -11.08 -0.14
N GLN A 140 14.24 -10.42 -0.70
CA GLN A 140 14.85 -10.78 -1.99
C GLN A 140 13.79 -10.90 -3.11
N TRP A 141 12.83 -9.97 -3.12
CA TRP A 141 11.82 -9.90 -4.17
C TRP A 141 12.44 -9.23 -5.39
N HIS A 142 12.86 -10.02 -6.37
CA HIS A 142 13.49 -9.52 -7.58
C HIS A 142 12.48 -8.86 -8.55
N PRO A 143 12.94 -7.90 -9.37
CA PRO A 143 14.30 -7.35 -9.40
C PRO A 143 14.60 -6.48 -8.17
N LEU A 144 15.81 -6.54 -7.63
CA LEU A 144 16.20 -5.73 -6.45
C LEU A 144 16.18 -4.24 -6.78
N SER A 145 16.11 -3.39 -5.75
CA SER A 145 16.15 -1.94 -5.96
C SER A 145 17.43 -1.43 -6.62
N SER A 146 18.52 -2.20 -6.55
CA SER A 146 19.77 -1.95 -7.25
C SER A 146 19.79 -2.41 -8.71
N GLU A 147 18.78 -3.15 -9.16
CA GLU A 147 18.72 -3.78 -10.49
C GLU A 147 17.80 -3.02 -11.46
N GLN A 148 16.86 -2.23 -10.95
CA GLN A 148 15.87 -1.49 -11.75
C GLN A 148 15.56 -0.11 -11.18
N ASP A 149 15.17 0.81 -12.05
CA ASP A 149 14.73 2.15 -11.66
C ASP A 149 13.29 2.16 -11.14
N TYR A 150 13.16 1.95 -9.82
CA TYR A 150 11.87 2.05 -9.14
C TYR A 150 11.39 3.48 -8.89
N HIS A 151 12.28 4.49 -8.96
CA HIS A 151 11.84 5.89 -8.91
C HIS A 151 11.06 6.25 -10.16
N GLY A 152 11.58 5.89 -11.34
CA GLY A 152 10.86 6.03 -12.60
C GLY A 152 9.56 5.21 -12.62
N ALA A 153 9.58 3.98 -12.12
CA ALA A 153 8.36 3.16 -12.02
C ALA A 153 7.29 3.80 -11.12
N TYR A 154 7.70 4.37 -10.00
CA TYR A 154 6.83 5.07 -9.07
C TYR A 154 6.19 6.32 -9.71
N GLN A 155 6.96 7.12 -10.44
CA GLN A 155 6.43 8.28 -11.18
C GLN A 155 5.41 7.86 -12.25
N ARG A 156 5.71 6.83 -13.04
CA ARG A 156 4.75 6.29 -14.02
C ARG A 156 3.48 5.77 -13.33
N ALA A 157 3.60 5.16 -12.16
CA ALA A 157 2.45 4.69 -11.37
C ALA A 157 1.58 5.85 -10.87
N LEU A 158 2.20 6.95 -10.42
CA LEU A 158 1.48 8.17 -10.04
C LEU A 158 0.68 8.74 -11.21
N GLU A 159 1.29 8.85 -12.39
CA GLU A 159 0.61 9.33 -13.61
C GLU A 159 -0.54 8.40 -14.02
N TYR A 160 -0.25 7.09 -14.08
CA TYR A 160 -1.22 6.07 -14.46
C TYR A 160 -2.44 6.04 -13.56
N LEU A 161 -2.26 6.16 -12.23
CA LEU A 161 -3.36 6.16 -11.27
C LEU A 161 -4.02 7.54 -11.14
N GLY A 162 -3.25 8.62 -11.32
CA GLY A 162 -3.68 10.01 -11.15
C GLY A 162 -4.61 10.56 -12.24
N THR A 163 -4.70 9.90 -13.40
CA THR A 163 -5.49 10.34 -14.58
C THR A 163 -7.03 10.39 -14.42
N THR A 164 -7.59 10.26 -13.22
CA THR A 164 -9.06 10.22 -13.03
C THR A 164 -9.61 11.49 -12.39
N GLN A 165 -10.23 12.33 -13.23
CA GLN A 165 -11.27 13.29 -12.85
C GLN A 165 -12.30 12.61 -11.93
N VAL A 166 -12.60 13.25 -10.81
CA VAL A 166 -13.74 12.89 -9.96
C VAL A 166 -15.00 12.98 -10.83
N LYS A 167 -15.66 11.84 -11.10
CA LYS A 167 -17.07 11.90 -11.46
C LYS A 167 -17.80 12.46 -10.24
N SER A 168 -18.33 13.66 -10.43
CA SER A 168 -19.22 14.36 -9.50
C SER A 168 -20.52 13.58 -9.30
#